data_AF-A0A7K0TMR4-F1
#
_entry.id   AF-A0A7K0TMR4-F1
#
_cell.length_a   1.000
_cell.length_b   1.000
_cell.length_c   1.000
_cell.angle_alpha   90.00
_cell.angle_beta   90.00
_cell.angle_gamma   90.00
#
_symmetry.space_group_name_H-M   'P 1'
#
loop_
_entity.id
_entity.type
_entity.pdbx_description
1 polymer ?
#
loop_
_entity_poly.entity_id
_entity_poly.type
_entity_poly.pdbx_seq_one_letter_code
_entity_poly.pdbx_strand_id
1 'polypeptide(L)'
;MLTASHRLRSSAEFTVTTRNGYRVAQTHLVAHFYLPPGATGPAKVGFTVSSAVGGSVVRHRVTRQLRAGCQALLAELPPGSRLVVRALPTAAQVSKPVLQAELGGLIRAVVAKAGAKRDRS
;
A
#
# COMPACT_ATOMS: atom_id res chain seq x y z
N MET A 1 3.56 -14.89 3.28
CA MET A 1 4.45 -14.05 2.43
C MET A 1 3.68 -13.58 1.21
N LEU A 2 3.91 -12.35 0.72
CA LEU A 2 3.22 -11.81 -0.47
C LEU A 2 3.52 -12.65 -1.72
N THR A 3 2.53 -13.22 -2.40
CA THR A 3 2.79 -14.04 -3.62
C THR A 3 3.29 -13.17 -4.78
N ALA A 4 3.96 -13.78 -5.76
CA ALA A 4 4.57 -13.04 -6.86
C ALA A 4 3.55 -12.25 -7.71
N SER A 5 2.33 -12.77 -7.87
CA SER A 5 1.23 -12.15 -8.62
C SER A 5 0.71 -10.87 -7.97
N HIS A 6 0.78 -10.77 -6.64
CA HIS A 6 0.35 -9.60 -5.88
C HIS A 6 1.47 -8.57 -5.63
N ARG A 7 2.67 -8.76 -6.21
CA ARG A 7 3.80 -7.82 -6.04
C ARG A 7 3.86 -6.83 -7.20
N LEU A 8 3.88 -5.55 -6.86
CA LEU A 8 4.21 -4.47 -7.78
C LEU A 8 5.73 -4.39 -7.91
N ARG A 9 6.28 -4.59 -9.11
CA ARG A 9 7.71 -4.86 -9.32
C ARG A 9 8.43 -3.84 -10.19
N SER A 10 7.74 -3.20 -11.14
CA SER A 10 8.38 -2.27 -12.07
C SER A 10 8.28 -0.83 -11.60
N SER A 11 9.35 -0.06 -11.78
CA SER A 11 9.37 1.38 -11.51
C SER A 11 8.27 2.12 -12.27
N ALA A 12 7.96 1.70 -13.51
CA ALA A 12 6.86 2.22 -14.29
C ALA A 12 5.50 2.04 -13.60
N GLU A 13 5.21 0.86 -13.03
CA GLU A 13 3.97 0.63 -12.28
C GLU A 13 3.91 1.52 -11.02
N PHE A 14 5.03 1.73 -10.32
CA PHE A 14 5.09 2.64 -9.17
C PHE A 14 4.78 4.08 -9.58
N THR A 15 5.41 4.56 -10.66
CA THR A 15 5.20 5.92 -11.18
C THR A 15 3.76 6.13 -11.61
N VAL A 16 3.18 5.20 -12.39
CA VAL A 16 1.79 5.27 -12.84
C VAL A 16 0.83 5.27 -11.65
N THR A 17 1.04 4.41 -10.66
CA THR A 17 0.19 4.34 -9.46
C THR A 17 0.24 5.61 -8.64
N THR A 18 1.42 6.20 -8.52
CA THR A 18 1.62 7.43 -7.72
C THR A 18 1.09 8.67 -8.45
N ARG A 19 1.23 8.72 -9.79
CA ARG A 19 0.82 9.87 -10.63
C ARG A 19 -0.67 9.89 -10.93
N ASN A 20 -1.27 8.75 -11.28
CA ASN A 20 -2.67 8.67 -11.73
C ASN A 20 -3.64 8.20 -10.63
N GLY A 21 -3.10 7.71 -9.52
CA GLY A 21 -3.87 7.30 -8.37
C GLY A 21 -4.31 8.48 -7.49
N TYR A 22 -5.06 8.15 -6.44
CA TYR A 22 -5.30 9.08 -5.34
C TYR A 22 -4.52 8.65 -4.10
N ARG A 23 -4.28 9.63 -3.22
CA ARG A 23 -3.54 9.45 -1.99
C ARG A 23 -4.49 9.39 -0.79
N VAL A 24 -4.16 8.50 0.15
CA VAL A 24 -4.67 8.49 1.52
C VAL A 24 -3.46 8.53 2.45
N ALA A 25 -3.48 9.40 3.45
CA ALA A 25 -2.39 9.54 4.39
C ALA A 25 -2.89 9.25 5.81
N GLN A 26 -2.04 8.59 6.58
CA GLN A 26 -2.14 8.44 8.02
C GLN A 26 -0.83 8.92 8.66
N THR A 27 -0.71 8.75 9.97
CA THR A 27 0.36 9.28 10.81
C THR A 27 1.75 8.75 10.46
N HIS A 28 1.85 7.45 10.14
CA HIS A 28 3.10 6.75 9.83
C HIS A 28 3.12 6.16 8.42
N LEU A 29 1.96 6.04 7.76
CA LEU A 29 1.84 5.43 6.45
C LEU A 29 1.09 6.33 5.45
N VAL A 30 1.49 6.24 4.19
CA VAL A 30 0.78 6.87 3.06
C VAL A 30 0.50 5.80 2.01
N ALA A 31 -0.74 5.73 1.54
CA ALA A 31 -1.14 4.88 0.42
C ALA A 31 -1.37 5.71 -0.83
N HIS A 32 -0.84 5.24 -1.95
CA HIS A 32 -1.24 5.63 -3.29
C HIS A 32 -2.00 4.49 -3.92
N PHE A 33 -3.26 4.74 -4.29
CA PHE A 33 -4.11 3.74 -4.90
C PHE A 33 -4.52 4.16 -6.29
N TYR A 34 -4.38 3.24 -7.24
CA TYR A 34 -4.78 3.42 -8.61
C TYR A 34 -5.49 2.17 -9.11
N LEU A 35 -6.70 2.35 -9.63
CA LEU A 35 -7.42 1.31 -10.36
C LEU A 35 -7.44 1.73 -11.83
N PRO A 36 -6.64 1.10 -12.69
CA PRO A 36 -6.67 1.41 -14.11
C PRO A 36 -8.04 1.01 -14.71
N PRO A 37 -8.61 1.81 -15.62
CA PRO A 37 -9.86 1.45 -16.29
C PRO A 37 -9.73 0.11 -17.01
N GLY A 38 -10.72 -0.76 -16.86
CA GLY A 38 -10.74 -2.09 -17.49
C GLY A 38 -9.66 -3.06 -16.98
N ALA A 39 -8.91 -2.72 -15.93
CA ALA A 39 -7.91 -3.63 -15.37
C ALA A 39 -8.58 -4.85 -14.74
N THR A 40 -8.16 -6.04 -15.17
CA THR A 40 -8.57 -7.33 -14.61
C THR A 40 -7.37 -8.03 -13.97
N GLY A 41 -7.64 -9.03 -13.14
CA GLY A 41 -6.61 -9.84 -12.48
C GLY A 41 -6.29 -9.43 -11.03
N PRO A 42 -5.17 -9.91 -10.46
CA PRO A 42 -4.87 -9.76 -9.05
C PRO A 42 -4.50 -8.31 -8.68
N ALA A 43 -4.96 -7.86 -7.52
CA ALA A 43 -4.49 -6.60 -6.94
C ALA A 43 -2.97 -6.67 -6.67
N LYS A 44 -2.24 -5.62 -7.02
CA LYS A 44 -0.78 -5.54 -6.84
C LYS A 44 -0.41 -4.53 -5.77
N VAL A 45 0.49 -4.92 -4.88
CA VAL A 45 0.98 -4.08 -3.77
C VAL A 45 2.49 -3.84 -3.87
N GLY A 46 2.89 -2.59 -3.75
CA GLY A 46 4.27 -2.12 -3.67
C GLY A 46 4.54 -1.42 -2.34
N PHE A 47 5.80 -1.45 -1.89
CA PHE A 47 6.22 -0.79 -0.66
C PHE A 47 7.40 0.13 -0.93
N THR A 48 7.33 1.36 -0.42
CA THR A 48 8.39 2.35 -0.51
C THR A 48 8.83 2.75 0.89
N VAL A 49 10.07 2.42 1.25
CA VAL A 49 10.66 2.75 2.55
C VAL A 49 11.98 3.47 2.30
N SER A 50 12.00 4.78 2.51
CA SER A 50 13.19 5.61 2.26
C SER A 50 14.25 5.46 3.34
N SER A 51 15.45 5.97 3.08
CA SER A 51 16.55 6.05 4.07
C SER A 51 16.19 6.85 5.32
N ALA A 52 15.27 7.81 5.22
CA ALA A 52 14.79 8.61 6.34
C ALA A 52 14.04 7.79 7.41
N VAL A 53 13.58 6.57 7.09
CA VAL A 53 12.98 5.64 8.06
C VAL A 53 14.05 5.00 8.95
N GLY A 54 15.30 4.92 8.48
CA GLY A 54 16.43 4.39 9.24
C GLY A 54 17.33 3.47 8.41
N GLY A 55 18.25 2.80 9.11
CA GLY A 55 19.19 1.85 8.51
C GLY A 55 18.52 0.63 7.86
N SER A 56 19.33 -0.18 7.17
CA SER A 56 18.87 -1.37 6.42
C SER A 56 18.00 -2.32 7.25
N VAL A 57 18.39 -2.57 8.52
CA VAL A 57 17.66 -3.47 9.42
C VAL A 57 16.26 -2.95 9.73
N VAL A 58 16.15 -1.65 10.06
CA VAL A 58 14.87 -1.00 10.37
C VAL A 58 13.97 -1.01 9.13
N ARG A 59 14.50 -0.63 7.97
CA ARG A 59 13.76 -0.64 6.70
C ARG A 59 13.25 -2.02 6.32
N HIS A 60 14.09 -3.06 6.44
CA HIS A 60 13.69 -4.42 6.16
C HIS A 60 12.67 -4.96 7.16
N ARG A 61 12.78 -4.59 8.45
CA ARG A 61 11.77 -4.90 9.47
C ARG A 61 10.42 -4.29 9.11
N VAL A 62 10.36 -2.98 8.84
CA VAL A 62 9.14 -2.28 8.44
C VAL A 62 8.56 -2.92 7.16
N THR A 63 9.39 -3.15 6.15
CA THR A 63 8.96 -3.78 4.89
C THR A 63 8.36 -5.18 5.12
N ARG A 64 8.99 -6.02 5.95
CA ARG A 64 8.48 -7.35 6.29
C ARG A 64 7.14 -7.26 7.02
N GLN A 65 6.99 -6.33 7.95
CA GLN A 65 5.75 -6.10 8.69
C GLN A 65 4.62 -5.65 7.75
N LEU A 66 4.88 -4.67 6.88
CA LEU A 66 3.90 -4.19 5.91
C LEU A 66 3.47 -5.28 4.93
N ARG A 67 4.42 -6.09 4.43
CA ARG A 67 4.10 -7.25 3.57
C ARG A 67 3.21 -8.27 4.27
N ALA A 68 3.46 -8.56 5.54
CA ALA A 68 2.66 -9.50 6.31
C ALA A 68 1.23 -8.99 6.52
N GLY A 69 1.07 -7.71 6.85
CA GLY A 69 -0.25 -7.10 7.02
C GLY A 69 -1.04 -7.02 5.73
N CYS A 70 -0.42 -6.55 4.65
CA CYS A 70 -1.10 -6.47 3.36
C CYS A 70 -1.56 -7.84 2.86
N GLN A 71 -0.81 -8.92 3.11
CA GLN A 71 -1.22 -10.27 2.68
C GLN A 71 -2.60 -10.66 3.22
N ALA A 72 -2.92 -10.30 4.46
CA ALA A 72 -4.21 -10.60 5.07
C ALA A 72 -5.35 -9.76 4.47
N LEU A 73 -5.03 -8.61 3.90
CA LEU A 73 -5.98 -7.59 3.45
C LEU A 73 -6.10 -7.52 1.91
N LEU A 74 -5.41 -8.40 1.18
CA LEU A 74 -5.44 -8.43 -0.28
C LEU A 74 -6.84 -8.63 -0.85
N ALA A 75 -7.66 -9.44 -0.17
CA ALA A 75 -9.01 -9.77 -0.59
C ALA A 75 -9.96 -8.56 -0.53
N GLU A 76 -9.63 -7.53 0.25
CA GLU A 76 -10.41 -6.29 0.34
C GLU A 76 -10.16 -5.34 -0.84
N LEU A 77 -9.04 -5.53 -1.55
CA LEU A 77 -8.67 -4.64 -2.64
C LEU A 77 -9.45 -4.99 -3.92
N PRO A 78 -9.94 -3.99 -4.67
CA PRO A 78 -10.57 -4.23 -5.96
C PRO A 78 -9.64 -5.01 -6.91
N PRO A 79 -10.16 -5.95 -7.71
CA PRO A 79 -9.39 -6.63 -8.75
C PRO A 79 -8.71 -5.63 -9.70
N GLY A 80 -7.52 -5.96 -10.19
CA GLY A 80 -6.74 -5.12 -11.10
C GLY A 80 -6.14 -3.85 -10.47
N SER A 81 -6.43 -3.59 -9.19
CA SER A 81 -5.93 -2.40 -8.51
C SER A 81 -4.43 -2.46 -8.20
N ARG A 82 -3.84 -1.28 -8.04
CA ARG A 82 -2.46 -1.06 -7.68
C ARG A 82 -2.40 -0.21 -6.42
N LEU A 83 -1.72 -0.70 -5.40
CA LEU A 83 -1.52 -0.03 -4.13
C LEU A 83 -0.03 0.13 -3.86
N VAL A 84 0.43 1.36 -3.61
CA VAL A 84 1.78 1.63 -3.14
C VAL A 84 1.69 2.18 -1.72
N VAL A 85 2.28 1.47 -0.76
CA VAL A 85 2.37 1.91 0.64
C VAL A 85 3.74 2.50 0.89
N ARG A 86 3.78 3.79 1.20
CA ARG A 86 4.98 4.52 1.61
C ARG A 86 5.03 4.57 3.14
N ALA A 87 6.15 4.15 3.70
CA ALA A 87 6.45 4.36 5.12
C ALA A 87 7.05 5.75 5.35
N LEU A 88 6.53 6.47 6.32
CA LEU A 88 7.07 7.74 6.79
C LEU A 88 8.17 7.49 7.85
N PRO A 89 9.06 8.47 8.13
CA PRO A 89 10.12 8.31 9.13
C PRO A 89 9.61 7.84 10.50
N THR A 90 8.43 8.31 10.90
CA THR A 90 7.78 7.97 12.17
C THR A 90 7.37 6.49 12.26
N ALA A 91 7.27 5.76 11.14
CA ALA A 91 6.96 4.33 11.13
C ALA A 91 8.03 3.47 11.82
N ALA A 92 9.27 3.97 11.93
CA ALA A 92 10.35 3.28 12.64
C ALA A 92 10.20 3.35 14.17
N GLN A 93 9.42 4.31 14.68
CA GLN A 93 9.31 4.60 16.10
C GLN A 93 8.15 3.82 16.76
N VAL A 94 7.27 3.21 15.97
CA VAL A 94 6.09 2.53 16.48
C VAL A 94 6.26 1.02 16.55
N SER A 95 5.50 0.41 17.46
CA SER A 95 5.46 -1.04 17.61
C SER A 95 4.75 -1.71 16.43
N LYS A 96 5.03 -2.99 16.21
CA LYS A 96 4.40 -3.79 15.14
C LYS A 96 2.86 -3.71 15.20
N PRO A 97 2.19 -3.90 16.36
CA PRO A 97 0.73 -3.84 16.41
C PRO A 97 0.15 -2.50 15.96
N VAL A 98 0.76 -1.38 16.36
CA VAL A 98 0.35 -0.03 15.96
C VAL A 98 0.42 0.11 14.43
N LEU A 99 1.54 -0.30 13.84
CA LEU A 99 1.73 -0.24 12.39
C LEU A 99 0.73 -1.13 11.61
N GLN A 100 0.35 -2.29 12.18
CA GLN A 100 -0.65 -3.18 11.57
C GLN A 100 -2.06 -2.59 11.64
N ALA A 101 -2.44 -2.01 12.79
CA ALA A 101 -3.73 -1.38 12.97
C ALA A 101 -3.90 -0.18 12.00
N GLU A 102 -2.86 0.64 11.89
CA GLU A 102 -2.83 1.77 10.97
C GLU A 102 -2.93 1.32 9.51
N LEU A 103 -2.16 0.29 9.12
CA LEU A 103 -2.24 -0.29 7.78
C LEU A 103 -3.65 -0.79 7.43
N GLY A 104 -4.32 -1.45 8.37
CA GLY A 104 -5.71 -1.89 8.20
C GLY A 104 -6.67 -0.71 8.01
N GLY A 105 -6.54 0.34 8.83
CA GLY A 105 -7.32 1.56 8.66
C GLY A 105 -7.05 2.25 7.32
N LEU A 106 -5.81 2.26 6.87
CA LEU A 106 -5.38 2.88 5.61
C LEU A 106 -6.00 2.15 4.42
N ILE A 107 -5.98 0.81 4.43
CA ILE A 107 -6.58 0.00 3.37
C ILE A 107 -8.10 0.18 3.32
N ARG A 108 -8.79 0.15 4.47
CA ARG A 108 -10.24 0.41 4.50
C ARG A 108 -10.59 1.79 3.95
N ALA A 109 -9.84 2.83 4.34
CA ALA A 109 -10.05 4.18 3.83
C ALA A 109 -9.82 4.29 2.31
N VAL A 110 -8.83 3.57 1.79
CA VAL A 110 -8.60 3.43 0.35
C VAL A 110 -9.79 2.74 -0.32
N VAL A 111 -10.21 1.57 0.15
CA VAL A 111 -11.31 0.81 -0.45
C VAL A 111 -12.62 1.60 -0.44
N ALA A 112 -12.95 2.26 0.68
CA ALA A 112 -14.12 3.12 0.79
C ALA A 112 -14.11 4.25 -0.25
N LYS A 113 -12.94 4.89 -0.44
CA LYS A 113 -12.77 5.96 -1.43
C LYS A 113 -12.79 5.45 -2.87
N ALA A 114 -12.33 4.22 -3.11
CA ALA A 114 -12.45 3.57 -4.42
C ALA A 114 -13.92 3.31 -4.78
N GLY A 115 -14.72 2.83 -3.82
CA GLY A 115 -16.16 2.63 -3.99
C GLY A 115 -16.89 3.94 -4.34
N ALA A 116 -16.63 5.01 -3.57
CA ALA A 116 -17.24 6.32 -3.81
C ALA A 116 -16.86 6.99 -5.15
N LYS A 117 -15.72 6.60 -5.74
CA LYS A 117 -15.30 7.09 -7.06
C LYS A 117 -15.95 6.28 -8.20
N ARG A 118 -16.21 4.99 -7.97
CA ARG A 118 -16.84 4.10 -8.94
C ARG A 118 -18.33 4.39 -9.14
N ASP A 119 -19.01 4.91 -8.12
CA ASP A 119 -20.43 5.29 -8.18
C ASP A 119 -20.70 6.64 -8.86
N ARG A 120 -19.64 7.38 -9.23
CA ARG A 120 -19.71 8.69 -9.88
C ARG A 120 -19.26 8.69 -11.35
N SER A 121 -19.01 7.52 -11.94
CA SER A 121 -18.56 7.35 -13.34
C SER A 121 -19.47 6.37 -14.05
#